data_AF-A0A0F7N652-F1
#
_entry.id   AF-A0A0F7N652-F1
#
_cell.length_a   1.000
_cell.length_b   1.000
_cell.length_c   1.000
_cell.angle_alpha   90.00
_cell.angle_beta   90.00
_cell.angle_gamma   90.00
#
_symmetry.space_group_name_H-M   'P 1'
#
loop_
_entity.id
_entity.type
_entity.pdbx_description
1 polymer ?
#
loop_
_entity_poly.entity_id
_entity_poly.type
_entity_poly.pdbx_seq_one_letter_code
_entity_poly.pdbx_strand_id
1 'polypeptide(L)' 'MTHASAEEIVALVALDLKVATGRWGNLTPERLDAVAGSFGPEYQEAFDFGTGAARPVDPAFTEFTPPRFLRPTR' A
#
# COMPACT_ATOMS: atom_id res chain seq x y z
N MET A 1 12.02 -3.67 5.58
CA MET A 1 10.90 -3.71 4.62
C MET A 1 10.92 -2.35 3.95
N THR A 2 11.28 -2.31 2.68
CA THR A 2 11.33 -1.07 1.91
C THR A 2 10.25 -1.17 0.87
N HIS A 3 9.30 -0.25 0.91
CA HIS A 3 8.18 -0.17 -0.01
C HIS A 3 8.54 0.74 -1.17
N ALA A 4 7.97 0.44 -2.34
CA ALA A 4 8.00 1.39 -3.44
C ALA A 4 7.02 2.54 -3.16
N SER A 5 7.30 3.72 -3.69
CA SER A 5 6.40 4.87 -3.55
C SER A 5 4.99 4.58 -4.10
N ALA A 6 4.87 3.74 -5.13
CA ALA A 6 3.57 3.28 -5.64
C ALA A 6 2.72 2.59 -4.56
N GLU A 7 3.32 1.68 -3.79
CA GLU A 7 2.62 0.95 -2.71
C GLU A 7 2.21 1.91 -1.58
N GLU A 8 3.08 2.85 -1.22
CA GLU A 8 2.78 3.87 -0.21
C GLU A 8 1.61 4.76 -0.63
N ILE A 9 1.60 5.23 -1.87
CA ILE A 9 0.50 6.04 -2.43
C ILE A 9 -0.81 5.26 -2.38
N VAL A 10 -0.81 3.99 -2.82
CA VAL A 10 -2.00 3.13 -2.81
C VAL A 10 -2.53 2.93 -1.39
N ALA A 11 -1.65 2.70 -0.41
CA ALA A 11 -2.04 2.57 0.99
C ALA A 11 -2.67 3.86 1.54
N LEU A 12 -2.10 5.03 1.22
CA LEU A 12 -2.63 6.33 1.64
C LEU A 12 -3.99 6.63 1.01
N VAL A 13 -4.18 6.32 -0.28
CA VAL A 13 -5.49 6.47 -0.96
C VAL A 13 -6.54 5.57 -0.33
N ALA A 14 -6.19 4.32 -0.01
CA ALA A 14 -7.10 3.41 0.69
C ALA A 14 -7.52 3.95 2.07
N LEU A 15 -6.57 4.54 2.80
CA LEU A 15 -6.84 5.19 4.09
C LEU A 15 -7.74 6.41 3.95
N ASP A 16 -7.48 7.28 2.97
CA ASP A 16 -8.30 8.46 2.70
C ASP A 16 -9.75 8.09 2.36
N LEU A 17 -9.94 7.08 1.49
CA LEU A 17 -11.27 6.54 1.19
C LEU A 17 -11.98 6.00 2.44
N LYS A 18 -11.24 5.35 3.35
CA LYS A 18 -11.79 4.89 4.62
C LYS A 18 -12.24 6.05 5.51
N VAL A 19 -11.45 7.12 5.59
CA VAL A 19 -11.78 8.32 6.36
C VAL A 19 -13.02 8.99 5.76
N ALA A 20 -13.07 9.14 4.44
CA ALA A 20 -14.16 9.81 3.73
C ALA A 20 -15.49 9.04 3.78
N THR A 21 -15.45 7.71 3.64
CA THR A 21 -16.65 6.88 3.50
C THR A 21 -17.02 6.10 4.77
N GLY A 22 -16.13 6.07 5.75
CA GLY A 22 -16.25 5.25 6.95
C GLY A 22 -16.07 3.74 6.70
N ARG A 23 -15.78 3.30 5.48
CA ARG A 23 -15.67 1.87 5.10
C ARG A 23 -14.36 1.59 4.39
N TRP A 24 -13.80 0.42 4.65
CA TRP A 24 -12.69 -0.07 3.83
C TRP A 24 -13.24 -0.51 2.48
N GLY A 25 -12.56 -0.15 1.39
CA GLY A 25 -12.89 -0.62 0.05
C GLY A 25 -12.47 -2.07 -0.19
N ASN A 26 -12.38 -2.48 -1.45
CA ASN A 26 -11.74 -3.74 -1.81
C ASN A 26 -10.21 -3.60 -1.66
N LEU A 27 -9.63 -4.33 -0.72
CA LEU A 27 -8.22 -4.29 -0.35
C LEU A 27 -7.57 -5.68 -0.49
N THR A 28 -8.06 -6.50 -1.42
CA THR A 28 -7.36 -7.75 -1.75
C THR A 28 -5.99 -7.43 -2.37
N PRO A 29 -4.95 -8.23 -2.06
CA PRO A 29 -3.63 -8.12 -2.69
C PRO A 29 -3.66 -7.87 -4.19
N GLU A 30 -4.43 -8.68 -4.93
CA GLU A 30 -4.50 -8.60 -6.39
C GLU A 30 -5.03 -7.24 -6.87
N ARG A 31 -5.96 -6.64 -6.10
CA ARG A 31 -6.49 -5.32 -6.43
C ARG A 31 -5.48 -4.23 -6.11
N LEU A 32 -4.78 -4.33 -4.99
CA LEU A 32 -3.79 -3.34 -4.56
C LEU A 32 -2.57 -3.37 -5.50
N ASP A 33 -2.06 -4.55 -5.82
CA ASP A 33 -0.97 -4.74 -6.78
C ASP A 33 -1.34 -4.24 -8.17
N ALA A 34 -2.56 -4.48 -8.65
CA ALA A 34 -3.01 -3.98 -9.94
C ALA A 34 -3.05 -2.44 -10.00
N VAL A 35 -3.42 -1.77 -8.89
CA VAL A 35 -3.40 -0.30 -8.83
C VAL A 35 -1.96 0.20 -8.71
N ALA A 36 -1.14 -0.40 -7.86
CA ALA A 36 0.27 -0.04 -7.70
C ALA A 36 1.07 -0.25 -9.00
N GLY A 37 0.79 -1.32 -9.74
CA GLY A 37 1.43 -1.62 -11.03
C GLY A 37 0.99 -0.68 -12.17
N SER A 38 -0.04 0.15 -11.97
CA SER A 38 -0.47 1.14 -12.96
C SER A 38 0.35 2.44 -12.95
N PHE A 39 1.18 2.63 -11.91
CA PHE A 39 2.06 3.79 -11.81
C PHE A 39 3.30 3.63 -12.71
N GLY A 40 3.86 4.77 -13.15
CA GLY A 40 5.07 4.82 -13.95
C GLY A 40 6.29 4.22 -13.24
N PRO A 41 7.36 3.85 -13.99
CA PRO A 41 8.57 3.23 -13.44
C PRO A 41 9.22 4.02 -12.30
N GLU A 42 9.09 5.35 -12.31
CA GLU A 42 9.61 6.25 -11.28
C GLU A 42 8.99 6.04 -9.89
N TYR A 43 7.85 5.36 -9.80
CA TYR A 43 7.19 5.01 -8.53
C TYR A 43 7.46 3.57 -8.09
N GLN A 44 8.14 2.78 -8.92
CA GLN A 44 8.42 1.35 -8.68
C GLN A 44 9.82 1.13 -8.08
N GLU A 45 10.38 2.13 -7.42
CA GLU A 45 11.70 2.05 -6.81
C GLU A 45 11.60 1.94 -5.30
N ALA A 46 12.29 0.95 -4.73
CA ALA A 46 12.45 0.79 -3.29
C ALA A 46 13.92 0.94 -2.91
N PHE A 47 14.19 1.56 -1.75
CA PHE A 47 15.55 1.69 -1.26
C PHE A 47 16.09 0.34 -0.79
N ASP A 48 17.18 -0.13 -1.39
CA ASP A 48 17.87 -1.35 -0.98
C ASP A 48 18.93 -1.00 0.06
N PHE A 49 18.66 -1.30 1.33
CA PHE A 49 19.60 -1.05 2.44
C PHE A 49 20.91 -1.86 2.32
N GLY A 50 20.93 -2.96 1.57
CA GLY A 50 22.14 -3.76 1.35
C GLY A 50 23.10 -3.12 0.35
N THR A 51 22.57 -2.41 -0.64
CA THR A 51 23.38 -1.73 -1.68
C THR A 51 23.43 -0.21 -1.51
N GLY A 52 22.58 0.37 -0.67
CA GLY A 52 22.45 1.82 -0.48
C GLY A 52 21.83 2.55 -1.66
N ALA A 53 21.19 1.83 -2.59
CA ALA A 53 20.67 2.37 -3.85
C ALA A 53 19.17 2.08 -3.99
N ALA A 54 18.48 2.93 -4.74
CA ALA A 54 17.13 2.63 -5.21
C ALA A 54 17.19 1.50 -6.24
N ARG A 55 16.26 0.54 -6.16
CA ARG A 55 16.14 -0.56 -7.12
C ARG A 55 14.68 -0.72 -7.56
N PRO A 56 14.45 -1.05 -8.84
CA PRO A 56 13.12 -1.43 -9.30
C PRO A 56 12.59 -2.64 -8.53
N VAL A 57 11.32 -2.58 -8.16
CA VAL A 57 10.57 -3.67 -7.52
C VAL A 57 9.18 -3.77 -8.12
N ASP A 58 8.65 -4.98 -8.18
CA ASP A 58 7.24 -5.20 -8.49
C ASP A 58 6.39 -4.98 -7.23
N PRO A 59 5.12 -4.53 -7.37
CA PRO A 59 4.18 -4.49 -6.25
C PRO A 59 4.05 -5.86 -5.58
N ALA A 60 4.04 -5.86 -4.25
CA ALA A 60 4.08 -7.09 -3.46
C ALA A 60 3.19 -7.00 -2.21
N PHE A 61 1.96 -6.51 -2.33
CA PHE A 61 0.99 -6.65 -1.25
C PHE A 61 0.72 -8.15 -1.02
N THR A 62 0.98 -8.66 0.19
CA THR A 62 0.76 -10.10 0.49
C THR A 62 -0.41 -10.34 1.42
N GLU A 63 -0.69 -9.40 2.32
CA GLU A 63 -1.72 -9.53 3.34
C GLU A 63 -2.36 -8.19 3.64
N PHE A 64 -3.68 -8.18 3.88
CA PHE A 64 -4.38 -7.03 4.44
C PHE A 64 -5.27 -7.47 5.60
N THR A 65 -4.91 -7.04 6.81
CA THR A 65 -5.75 -7.18 8.00
C THR A 65 -6.13 -5.78 8.50
N PRO A 66 -7.34 -5.28 8.19
CA PRO A 66 -7.76 -3.98 8.69
C PRO A 66 -7.79 -4.01 10.21
N PRO A 67 -7.33 -2.94 10.89
CA PRO A 67 -7.51 -2.81 12.33
C PRO A 67 -8.99 -3.00 12.65
N ARG A 68 -9.30 -3.95 13.55
CA ARG A 68 -10.65 -4.02 14.11
C ARG A 68 -10.89 -2.70 14.81
N PHE A 69 -12.06 -2.09 14.60
CA PHE A 69 -12.47 -0.91 15.35
C PHE A 69 -12.14 -1.13 16.82
N LEU A 70 -11.37 -0.21 17.41
CA LEU A 70 -11.28 -0.12 18.86
C LEU A 70 -12.73 0.09 19.31
N ARG A 71 -13.34 -0.98 19.83
CA ARG A 71 -14.71 -0.93 20.33
C ARG A 71 -14.77 0.26 21.31
N PRO A 72 -15.81 1.10 21.28
CA PRO A 72 -16.03 2.03 22.37
C PRO A 72 -16.06 1.21 23.66
N THR A 73 -15.07 1.39 24.52
CA THR A 73 -15.13 0.92 25.90
C THR A 73 -16.22 1.75 26.56
N ARG A 74 -17.34 1.10 26.86
CA ARG A 74 -18.41 1.66 27.66
C ARG A 74 -17.91 1.92 29.07
#